data_AF-A0A8T4Z9T6-F1
#
_entry.id   AF-A0A8T4Z9T6-F1
#
_cell.length_a   1.000
_cell.length_b   1.000
_cell.length_c   1.000
_cell.angle_alpha   90.00
_cell.angle_beta   90.00
_cell.angle_gamma   90.00
#
_symmetry.space_group_name_H-M   'P 1'
#
loop_
_entity.id
_entity.type
_entity.pdbx_description
1 polymer ?
#
loop_
_entity_poly.entity_id
_entity_poly.type
_entity_poly.pdbx_seq_one_letter_code
_entity_poly.pdbx_strand_id
1 'polypeptide(L)'
;NAIQPEELEWPRSVREVFATVYKEHKQTNVPGRGTEEMKTNDVTGRFRPGEVGFSVDMGRPGVGVDLKDVEKLTMALAKVGVEFEPLNPLTFLMSDKKTGKLRDDVLSERVHSCIPEFKIKEEKFPEVLETLQRVSKEINSVFSLGICVKVNPDGSVPIMKYLNEHNIYYLPNGKTNIGIGKPAAKF
;
A
#
# COMPACT_ATOMS: atom_id res chain seq x y z
N ASN A 1 -20.38 20.33 -24.77
CA ASN A 1 -20.01 19.63 -23.51
C ASN A 1 -20.12 20.59 -22.34
N ALA A 2 -21.08 20.37 -21.43
CA ALA A 2 -21.39 21.27 -20.30
C ALA A 2 -20.46 21.10 -19.08
N ILE A 3 -19.68 20.01 -19.02
CA ILE A 3 -18.65 19.77 -18.01
C ILE A 3 -17.39 19.37 -18.77
N GLN A 4 -16.29 20.07 -18.53
CA GLN A 4 -14.97 19.76 -19.07
C GLN A 4 -13.97 19.68 -17.90
N PRO A 5 -13.08 18.68 -17.88
CA PRO A 5 -12.03 18.62 -16.89
C PRO A 5 -11.06 19.78 -17.11
N GLU A 6 -10.76 20.52 -16.04
CA GLU A 6 -9.69 21.50 -16.04
C GLU A 6 -8.33 20.80 -16.04
N GLU A 7 -7.37 21.32 -16.79
CA GLU A 7 -5.99 20.86 -16.72
C GLU A 7 -5.40 21.26 -15.36
N LEU A 8 -5.01 20.26 -14.57
CA LEU A 8 -4.39 20.48 -13.27
C LEU A 8 -2.89 20.67 -13.46
N GLU A 9 -2.37 21.79 -12.97
CA GLU A 9 -0.94 22.04 -12.89
C GLU A 9 -0.34 21.42 -11.62
N TRP A 10 0.98 21.23 -11.62
CA TRP A 10 1.71 20.77 -10.44
C TRP A 10 1.61 21.80 -9.29
N PRO A 11 1.42 21.39 -8.02
CA PRO A 11 1.32 20.02 -7.51
C PRO A 11 -0.10 19.42 -7.53
N ARG A 12 -1.13 20.18 -7.92
CA ARG A 12 -2.53 19.72 -7.94
C ARG A 12 -2.76 18.55 -8.88
N SER A 13 -1.95 18.42 -9.93
CA SER A 13 -1.99 17.27 -10.86
C SER A 13 -1.80 15.91 -10.18
N VAL A 14 -1.15 15.87 -9.00
CA VAL A 14 -1.04 14.68 -8.16
C VAL A 14 -2.41 14.13 -7.76
N ARG A 15 -3.39 15.00 -7.48
CA ARG A 15 -4.73 14.59 -7.04
C ARG A 15 -5.41 13.68 -8.04
N GLU A 16 -5.16 13.91 -9.33
CA GLU A 16 -5.78 13.13 -10.40
C GLU A 16 -5.34 11.68 -10.36
N VAL A 17 -4.04 11.42 -10.17
CA VAL A 17 -3.45 10.07 -10.02
C VAL A 17 -4.15 9.29 -8.90
N PHE A 18 -4.45 9.96 -7.79
CA PHE A 18 -5.08 9.35 -6.61
C PHE A 18 -6.61 9.43 -6.60
N ALA A 19 -7.23 10.02 -7.62
CA ALA A 19 -8.68 10.18 -7.73
C ALA A 19 -9.31 9.33 -8.83
N THR A 20 -8.53 8.86 -9.81
CA THR A 20 -9.05 8.11 -10.96
C THR A 20 -8.36 6.77 -11.17
N VAL A 21 -9.10 5.82 -11.73
CA VAL A 21 -8.59 4.52 -12.19
C VAL A 21 -8.17 4.55 -13.66
N TYR A 22 -8.41 5.65 -14.36
CA TYR A 22 -8.20 5.74 -15.81
C TYR A 22 -6.87 6.38 -16.20
N LYS A 23 -6.23 7.13 -15.28
CA LYS A 23 -5.00 7.84 -15.56
C LYS A 23 -3.83 6.97 -15.13
N GLU A 24 -3.09 6.51 -16.11
CA GLU A 24 -1.81 5.86 -15.88
C GLU A 24 -0.84 6.87 -15.29
N HIS A 25 -0.13 6.45 -14.25
CA HIS A 25 1.01 7.23 -13.80
C HIS A 25 2.09 7.11 -14.89
N LYS A 26 2.49 8.23 -15.50
CA LYS A 26 3.39 8.28 -16.68
C LYS A 26 4.70 7.52 -16.51
N GLN A 27 5.11 7.23 -15.28
CA GLN A 27 6.33 6.49 -14.96
C GLN A 27 6.10 4.99 -14.68
N THR A 28 4.87 4.55 -14.40
CA THR A 28 4.58 3.13 -14.10
C THR A 28 3.81 2.43 -15.20
N ASN A 29 3.06 3.16 -16.05
CA ASN A 29 2.03 2.61 -16.93
C ASN A 29 1.01 1.71 -16.19
N VAL A 30 0.92 1.86 -14.86
CA VAL A 30 -0.07 1.16 -14.05
C VAL A 30 -1.20 2.15 -13.75
N PRO A 31 -2.43 1.87 -14.21
CA PRO A 31 -3.58 2.69 -13.88
C PRO A 31 -4.01 2.47 -12.42
N GLY A 32 -4.39 3.55 -11.73
CA GLY A 32 -5.03 3.49 -10.42
C GLY A 32 -4.16 3.92 -9.23
N ARG A 33 -4.70 3.66 -8.04
CA ARG A 33 -4.24 4.23 -6.74
C ARG A 33 -3.28 3.32 -5.97
N GLY A 34 -3.05 2.13 -6.50
CA GLY A 34 -2.19 1.07 -5.99
C GLY A 34 -1.71 0.21 -7.17
N THR A 35 -1.15 -0.96 -6.91
CA THR A 35 -0.59 -1.82 -7.95
C THR A 35 -1.39 -3.10 -8.17
N GLU A 36 -1.07 -3.78 -9.28
CA GLU A 36 -1.54 -5.14 -9.56
C GLU A 36 -0.71 -6.22 -8.84
N GLU A 37 0.42 -5.86 -8.22
CA GLU A 37 1.44 -6.81 -7.73
C GLU A 37 0.89 -7.83 -6.73
N MET A 38 0.06 -7.40 -5.77
CA MET A 38 -0.54 -8.33 -4.80
C MET A 38 -1.49 -9.35 -5.44
N LYS A 39 -2.05 -9.04 -6.61
CA LYS A 39 -3.09 -9.84 -7.28
C LYS A 39 -2.47 -10.84 -8.25
N THR A 40 -1.33 -10.51 -8.84
CA THR A 40 -0.63 -11.28 -9.87
C THR A 40 0.60 -12.02 -9.31
N ASN A 41 0.66 -12.27 -8.00
CA ASN A 41 1.79 -12.93 -7.35
C ASN A 41 2.08 -14.34 -7.90
N ASP A 42 1.09 -15.02 -8.50
CA ASP A 42 1.27 -16.28 -9.22
C ASP A 42 1.99 -16.14 -10.56
N VAL A 43 2.20 -14.92 -11.04
CA VAL A 43 3.02 -14.60 -12.21
C VAL A 43 4.32 -13.90 -11.77
N THR A 44 4.21 -12.85 -10.94
CA THR A 44 5.35 -11.99 -10.57
C THR A 44 6.28 -12.62 -9.54
N GLY A 45 5.72 -13.44 -8.65
CA GLY A 45 6.45 -14.06 -7.55
C GLY A 45 7.02 -13.09 -6.51
N ARG A 46 6.44 -11.89 -6.40
CA ARG A 46 6.91 -10.80 -5.53
C ARG A 46 6.93 -11.17 -4.04
N PHE A 47 5.89 -11.84 -3.55
CA PHE A 47 5.70 -12.25 -2.17
C PHE A 47 6.07 -13.73 -2.03
N ARG A 48 7.23 -13.97 -1.42
CA ARG A 48 7.81 -15.31 -1.20
C ARG A 48 7.32 -15.94 0.12
N PRO A 49 7.49 -17.26 0.32
CA PRO A 49 7.34 -17.86 1.64
C PRO A 49 8.12 -17.07 2.71
N GLY A 50 7.51 -16.83 3.87
CA GLY A 50 8.08 -16.02 4.95
C GLY A 50 8.06 -14.50 4.71
N GLU A 51 7.45 -14.04 3.61
CA GLU A 51 7.21 -12.61 3.35
C GLU A 51 5.73 -12.27 3.49
N VAL A 52 5.47 -11.05 3.98
CA VAL A 52 4.13 -10.50 4.15
C VAL A 52 4.04 -9.21 3.35
N GLY A 53 3.05 -9.12 2.48
CA GLY A 53 2.67 -7.92 1.76
C GLY A 53 1.60 -7.14 2.50
N PHE A 54 1.70 -5.81 2.44
CA PHE A 54 0.75 -4.88 3.02
C PHE A 54 0.21 -3.93 1.96
N SER A 55 -1.08 -3.64 2.06
CA SER A 55 -1.70 -2.47 1.46
C SER A 55 -2.41 -1.67 2.54
N VAL A 56 -2.06 -0.40 2.67
CA VAL A 56 -2.65 0.50 3.68
C VAL A 56 -3.57 1.46 2.96
N ASP A 57 -4.86 1.13 2.85
CA ASP A 57 -5.82 1.95 2.09
C ASP A 57 -6.27 3.15 2.93
N MET A 58 -5.67 4.32 2.71
CA MET A 58 -5.91 5.56 3.44
C MET A 58 -6.96 6.43 2.74
N GLY A 59 -7.86 7.06 3.52
CA GLY A 59 -8.82 8.06 3.03
C GLY A 59 -10.20 7.50 2.62
N ARG A 60 -10.40 6.18 2.64
CA ARG A 60 -11.72 5.56 2.39
C ARG A 60 -12.62 5.61 3.63
N PRO A 61 -13.96 5.57 3.50
CA PRO A 61 -14.77 5.44 2.27
C PRO A 61 -15.04 6.77 1.55
N GLY A 62 -14.16 7.77 1.66
CA GLY A 62 -14.32 9.07 1.01
C GLY A 62 -13.97 10.26 1.91
N VAL A 63 -13.34 10.02 3.06
CA VAL A 63 -12.87 11.07 3.97
C VAL A 63 -11.65 11.82 3.41
N GLY A 64 -10.92 11.21 2.47
CA GLY A 64 -9.69 11.77 1.91
C GLY A 64 -8.52 11.72 2.88
N VAL A 65 -7.33 12.07 2.39
CA VAL A 65 -6.10 12.10 3.20
C VAL A 65 -5.17 13.20 2.69
N ASP A 66 -4.56 13.94 3.60
CA ASP A 66 -3.51 14.91 3.28
C ASP A 66 -2.18 14.16 3.09
N LEU A 67 -1.39 14.50 2.07
CA LEU A 67 -0.12 13.80 1.81
C LEU A 67 0.89 13.93 2.96
N LYS A 68 0.83 15.00 3.77
CA LYS A 68 1.59 15.11 5.02
C LYS A 68 1.28 13.99 6.04
N ASP A 69 0.04 13.49 6.09
CA ASP A 69 -0.34 12.38 6.97
C ASP A 69 0.08 11.03 6.37
N VAL A 70 0.07 10.92 5.05
CA VAL A 70 0.67 9.78 4.35
C VAL A 70 2.17 9.69 4.63
N GLU A 71 2.88 10.84 4.60
CA GLU A 71 4.32 10.90 4.92
C GLU A 71 4.62 10.42 6.35
N LYS A 72 3.84 10.84 7.35
CA LYS A 72 4.02 10.35 8.73
C LYS A 72 4.00 8.82 8.78
N LEU A 73 3.06 8.21 8.06
CA LEU A 73 2.91 6.77 7.97
C LEU A 73 4.08 6.11 7.25
N THR A 74 4.46 6.60 6.07
CA THR A 74 5.57 6.02 5.30
C THR A 74 6.91 6.19 6.02
N MET A 75 7.16 7.34 6.66
CA MET A 75 8.38 7.54 7.45
C MET A 75 8.42 6.66 8.69
N ALA A 76 7.29 6.42 9.35
CA ALA A 76 7.23 5.49 10.48
C ALA A 76 7.52 4.05 10.05
N LEU A 77 6.93 3.60 8.94
CA LEU A 77 7.18 2.26 8.39
C LEU A 77 8.62 2.11 7.90
N ALA A 78 9.20 3.13 7.29
CA ALA A 78 10.58 3.12 6.83
C ALA A 78 11.58 2.87 7.98
N LYS A 79 11.31 3.39 9.19
CA LYS A 79 12.13 3.12 10.39
C LYS A 79 12.13 1.65 10.81
N VAL A 80 11.03 0.94 10.58
CA VAL A 80 10.93 -0.53 10.79
C VAL A 80 11.71 -1.30 9.70
N GLY A 81 12.09 -0.63 8.61
CA GLY A 81 12.82 -1.22 7.50
C GLY A 81 11.93 -2.06 6.58
N VAL A 82 10.77 -1.51 6.20
CA VAL A 82 9.89 -2.08 5.17
C VAL A 82 10.47 -1.86 3.77
N GLU A 83 10.09 -2.72 2.82
CA GLU A 83 10.41 -2.53 1.40
C GLU A 83 9.18 -2.01 0.65
N PHE A 84 9.16 -0.72 0.32
CA PHE A 84 8.07 -0.12 -0.46
C PHE A 84 7.97 -0.70 -1.87
N GLU A 85 6.75 -0.84 -2.37
CA GLU A 85 6.47 -1.27 -3.74
C GLU A 85 7.03 -0.24 -4.74
N PRO A 86 8.08 -0.55 -5.52
CA PRO A 86 8.72 0.40 -6.43
C PRO A 86 7.79 0.94 -7.51
N LEU A 87 6.75 0.20 -7.90
CA LEU A 87 5.77 0.58 -8.93
C LEU A 87 4.53 1.27 -8.37
N ASN A 88 4.45 1.48 -7.05
CA ASN A 88 3.32 2.18 -6.45
C ASN A 88 3.42 3.69 -6.73
N PRO A 89 2.33 4.37 -7.15
CA PRO A 89 2.33 5.81 -7.42
C PRO A 89 2.88 6.66 -6.27
N LEU A 90 2.62 6.27 -5.02
CA LEU A 90 3.14 6.97 -3.84
C LEU A 90 4.66 6.87 -3.74
N THR A 91 5.25 5.72 -4.09
CA THR A 91 6.70 5.52 -4.05
C THR A 91 7.44 6.43 -5.04
N PHE A 92 6.80 6.87 -6.12
CA PHE A 92 7.37 7.88 -7.03
C PHE A 92 7.34 9.29 -6.44
N LEU A 93 6.42 9.56 -5.52
CA LEU A 93 6.37 10.81 -4.78
C LEU A 93 7.34 10.83 -3.59
N MET A 94 8.06 9.73 -3.32
CA MET A 94 9.11 9.72 -2.31
C MET A 94 10.37 10.41 -2.84
N SER A 95 10.79 11.48 -2.17
CA SER A 95 12.12 12.06 -2.41
C SER A 95 13.23 11.16 -1.88
N ASP A 96 12.94 10.39 -0.82
CA ASP A 96 13.83 9.36 -0.28
C ASP A 96 13.02 8.11 0.11
N LYS A 97 13.20 7.04 -0.66
CA LYS A 97 12.53 5.75 -0.46
C LYS A 97 13.00 5.02 0.80
N LYS A 98 14.24 5.25 1.25
CA LYS A 98 14.80 4.61 2.45
C LYS A 98 14.21 5.21 3.72
N THR A 99 13.93 6.50 3.72
CA THR A 99 13.31 7.18 4.87
C THR A 99 11.80 7.26 4.74
N GLY A 100 11.22 6.91 3.59
CA GLY A 100 9.80 7.07 3.31
C GLY A 100 9.36 8.54 3.20
N LYS A 101 10.29 9.47 3.00
CA LYS A 101 10.01 10.91 2.94
C LYS A 101 9.40 11.25 1.57
N LEU A 102 8.28 11.97 1.57
CA LEU A 102 7.66 12.48 0.35
C LEU A 102 8.32 13.78 -0.09
N ARG A 103 8.13 14.15 -1.35
CA ARG A 103 8.61 15.45 -1.83
C ARG A 103 7.91 16.59 -1.11
N ASP A 104 8.69 17.59 -0.67
CA ASP A 104 8.16 18.72 0.09
C ASP A 104 7.10 19.52 -0.70
N ASP A 105 7.20 19.53 -2.04
CA ASP A 105 6.29 20.26 -2.94
C ASP A 105 4.89 19.63 -3.10
N VAL A 106 4.67 18.40 -2.61
CA VAL A 106 3.36 17.74 -2.66
C VAL A 106 2.66 17.65 -1.30
N LEU A 107 3.35 17.96 -0.19
CA LEU A 107 2.82 17.73 1.16
C LEU A 107 1.54 18.51 1.49
N SER A 108 1.31 19.64 0.80
CA SER A 108 0.09 20.45 0.93
C SER A 108 -1.13 19.85 0.23
N GLU A 109 -0.95 18.83 -0.60
CA GLU A 109 -2.03 18.26 -1.39
C GLU A 109 -2.87 17.27 -0.58
N ARG A 110 -4.19 17.33 -0.80
CA ARG A 110 -5.17 16.37 -0.30
C ARG A 110 -5.68 15.50 -1.44
N VAL A 111 -5.65 14.20 -1.23
CA VAL A 111 -6.06 13.20 -2.22
C VAL A 111 -7.28 12.39 -1.73
N HIS A 112 -8.03 11.82 -2.68
CA HIS A 112 -9.24 11.06 -2.35
C HIS A 112 -8.92 9.77 -1.58
N SER A 113 -7.94 9.00 -2.06
CA SER A 113 -7.38 7.88 -1.31
C SER A 113 -5.98 7.55 -1.81
N CYS A 114 -5.14 7.01 -0.95
CA CYS A 114 -3.77 6.60 -1.27
C CYS A 114 -3.51 5.24 -0.63
N ILE A 115 -2.82 4.35 -1.35
CA ILE A 115 -2.56 2.99 -0.88
C ILE A 115 -1.04 2.77 -0.82
N PRO A 116 -0.35 3.19 0.25
CA PRO A 116 0.98 2.69 0.54
C PRO A 116 1.02 1.16 0.48
N GLU A 117 1.92 0.64 -0.35
CA GLU A 117 2.16 -0.80 -0.51
C GLU A 117 3.61 -1.11 -0.18
N PHE A 118 3.84 -2.17 0.57
CA PHE A 118 5.18 -2.60 0.97
C PHE A 118 5.18 -4.08 1.35
N LYS A 119 6.38 -4.63 1.53
CA LYS A 119 6.57 -5.97 2.08
C LYS A 119 7.57 -6.01 3.21
N ILE A 120 7.44 -7.05 4.03
CA ILE A 120 8.32 -7.35 5.16
C ILE A 120 8.61 -8.86 5.25
N LYS A 121 9.57 -9.21 6.09
CA LYS A 121 9.68 -10.58 6.64
C LYS A 121 8.59 -10.78 7.70
N GLU A 122 8.08 -12.00 7.79
CA GLU A 122 7.02 -12.37 8.73
C GLU A 122 7.36 -12.00 10.18
N GLU A 123 8.63 -12.12 10.59
CA GLU A 123 9.09 -11.80 11.95
C GLU A 123 8.84 -10.34 12.35
N LYS A 124 8.80 -9.42 11.38
CA LYS A 124 8.55 -7.98 11.62
C LYS A 124 7.07 -7.63 11.71
N PHE A 125 6.17 -8.60 11.55
CA PHE A 125 4.73 -8.34 11.52
C PHE A 125 4.22 -7.63 12.80
N PRO A 126 4.61 -8.05 14.03
CA PRO A 126 4.20 -7.35 15.25
C PRO A 126 4.65 -5.88 15.28
N GLU A 127 5.91 -5.61 14.91
CA GLU A 127 6.49 -4.27 14.94
C GLU A 127 5.80 -3.32 13.94
N VAL A 128 5.51 -3.81 12.73
CA VAL A 128 4.76 -3.04 11.72
C VAL A 128 3.35 -2.73 12.22
N LEU A 129 2.69 -3.71 12.81
CA LEU A 129 1.35 -3.55 13.33
C LEU A 129 1.27 -2.52 14.46
N GLU A 130 2.16 -2.60 15.44
CA GLU A 130 2.28 -1.61 16.52
C GLU A 130 2.56 -0.22 15.96
N THR A 131 3.43 -0.13 14.95
CA THR A 131 3.73 1.12 14.25
C THR A 131 2.48 1.72 13.59
N LEU A 132 1.69 0.90 12.88
CA LEU A 132 0.44 1.34 12.25
C LEU A 132 -0.59 1.78 13.31
N GLN A 133 -0.74 1.03 14.41
CA GLN A 133 -1.64 1.39 15.51
C GLN A 133 -1.24 2.69 16.23
N ARG A 134 0.06 2.99 16.31
CA ARG A 134 0.56 4.26 16.83
C ARG A 134 0.25 5.40 15.86
N VAL A 135 0.64 5.24 14.60
CA VAL A 135 0.43 6.26 13.55
C VAL A 135 -1.04 6.56 13.32
N SER A 136 -1.94 5.59 13.47
CA SER A 136 -3.39 5.82 13.33
C SER A 136 -3.94 6.88 14.30
N LYS A 137 -3.23 7.16 15.40
CA LYS A 137 -3.55 8.20 16.40
C LYS A 137 -2.94 9.56 16.06
N GLU A 138 -2.04 9.63 15.08
CA GLU A 138 -1.23 10.82 14.72
C GLU A 138 -1.65 11.45 13.38
N ILE A 139 -2.56 10.82 12.65
CA ILE A 139 -3.07 11.25 11.33
C ILE A 139 -4.51 11.77 11.43
N ASN A 140 -4.89 12.67 10.54
CA ASN A 140 -6.26 13.17 10.41
C ASN A 140 -7.00 12.49 9.24
N SER A 141 -7.01 11.16 9.26
CA SER A 141 -7.71 10.30 8.30
C SER A 141 -7.91 8.91 8.90
N VAL A 142 -8.52 8.01 8.14
CA VAL A 142 -8.64 6.59 8.51
C VAL A 142 -7.94 5.74 7.47
N PHE A 143 -7.57 4.52 7.85
CA PHE A 143 -7.09 3.52 6.91
C PHE A 143 -7.56 2.11 7.27
N SER A 144 -7.61 1.25 6.27
CA SER A 144 -7.79 -0.19 6.42
C SER A 144 -6.58 -0.95 5.88
N LEU A 145 -6.30 -2.12 6.46
CA LEU A 145 -5.17 -2.95 6.06
C LEU A 145 -5.64 -4.10 5.17
N GLY A 146 -4.98 -4.26 4.03
CA GLY A 146 -4.96 -5.50 3.27
C GLY A 146 -3.64 -6.22 3.51
N ILE A 147 -3.72 -7.53 3.71
CA ILE A 147 -2.53 -8.37 3.93
C ILE A 147 -2.47 -9.44 2.85
N CYS A 148 -1.30 -9.61 2.24
CA CYS A 148 -1.01 -10.63 1.24
C CYS A 148 0.05 -11.58 1.80
N VAL A 149 -0.28 -12.87 1.86
CA VAL A 149 0.66 -13.91 2.32
C VAL A 149 0.52 -15.15 1.46
N LYS A 150 1.62 -15.90 1.34
CA LYS A 150 1.59 -17.24 0.76
C LYS A 150 1.13 -18.22 1.83
N VAL A 151 0.08 -18.98 1.51
CA VAL A 151 -0.39 -20.09 2.35
C VAL A 151 0.68 -21.19 2.34
N ASN A 152 0.95 -21.76 3.52
CA ASN A 152 1.90 -22.86 3.65
C ASN A 152 1.37 -24.15 3.01
N PRO A 153 2.25 -25.12 2.67
CA PRO A 153 1.83 -26.38 2.08
C PRO A 153 0.83 -27.20 2.93
N ASP A 154 0.84 -27.00 4.25
CA ASP A 154 -0.09 -27.62 5.20
C ASP A 154 -1.45 -26.90 5.30
N GLY A 155 -1.67 -25.85 4.52
CA GLY A 155 -2.87 -25.01 4.54
C GLY A 155 -2.88 -23.94 5.62
N SER A 156 -1.85 -23.85 6.46
CA SER A 156 -1.75 -22.81 7.48
C SER A 156 -1.44 -21.44 6.85
N VAL A 157 -2.00 -20.39 7.45
CA VAL A 157 -1.74 -19.01 7.05
C VAL A 157 -0.75 -18.40 8.06
N PRO A 158 0.49 -18.08 7.66
CA PRO A 158 1.58 -17.84 8.62
C PRO A 158 1.34 -16.72 9.64
N ILE A 159 0.62 -15.68 9.23
CA ILE A 159 0.37 -14.49 10.06
C ILE A 159 -0.78 -14.65 11.06
N MET A 160 -1.54 -15.76 11.01
CA MET A 160 -2.73 -15.92 11.85
C MET A 160 -2.40 -15.94 13.34
N LYS A 161 -1.24 -16.47 13.71
CA LYS A 161 -0.75 -16.44 15.10
C LYS A 161 -0.67 -15.01 15.62
N TYR A 162 -0.10 -14.08 14.84
CA TYR A 162 0.02 -12.68 15.24
C TYR A 162 -1.34 -11.98 15.28
N LEU A 163 -2.21 -12.22 14.30
CA LEU A 163 -3.56 -11.63 14.31
C LEU A 163 -4.34 -12.05 15.57
N ASN A 164 -4.25 -13.32 15.95
CA ASN A 164 -4.90 -13.86 17.14
C ASN A 164 -4.27 -13.32 18.44
N GLU A 165 -2.94 -13.33 18.55
CA GLU A 165 -2.20 -12.82 19.71
C GLU A 165 -2.50 -11.33 19.98
N HIS A 166 -2.64 -10.53 18.93
CA HIS A 166 -2.93 -9.10 19.03
C HIS A 166 -4.44 -8.77 19.03
N ASN A 167 -5.32 -9.77 19.07
CA ASN A 167 -6.79 -9.61 19.02
C ASN A 167 -7.26 -8.73 17.84
N ILE A 168 -6.63 -8.89 16.67
CA ILE A 168 -6.98 -8.11 15.49
C ILE A 168 -8.15 -8.77 14.79
N TYR A 169 -9.21 -7.99 14.67
CA TYR A 169 -10.32 -8.36 13.81
C TYR A 169 -9.89 -8.38 12.34
N TYR A 170 -10.18 -9.48 11.65
CA TYR A 170 -10.04 -9.62 10.21
C TYR A 170 -11.31 -10.25 9.63
N LEU A 171 -11.61 -9.94 8.37
CA LEU A 171 -12.71 -10.57 7.65
C LEU A 171 -12.22 -11.89 7.05
N PRO A 172 -13.02 -12.98 7.11
CA PRO A 172 -12.64 -14.26 6.50
C PRO A 172 -12.63 -14.19 4.95
N ASN A 173 -13.21 -13.13 4.39
CA ASN A 173 -13.35 -12.93 2.96
C ASN A 173 -12.05 -12.37 2.37
N GLY A 174 -11.23 -13.26 1.83
CA GLY A 174 -10.01 -12.93 1.10
C GLY A 174 -10.15 -13.17 -0.41
N LYS A 175 -9.20 -12.64 -1.17
CA LYS A 175 -8.96 -13.09 -2.54
C LYS A 175 -7.86 -14.14 -2.52
N THR A 176 -8.18 -15.34 -2.98
CA THR A 176 -7.19 -16.42 -3.10
C THR A 176 -6.71 -16.49 -4.53
N ASN A 177 -5.41 -16.27 -4.72
CA ASN A 177 -4.77 -16.61 -5.98
C ASN A 177 -4.47 -18.12 -6.00
N ILE A 178 -5.04 -18.83 -6.98
CA ILE A 178 -4.97 -20.29 -7.08
C ILE A 178 -3.72 -20.79 -7.83
N GLY A 179 -2.82 -19.91 -8.26
CA GLY A 179 -1.52 -20.30 -8.80
C GLY A 179 -1.54 -20.74 -10.28
N ILE A 180 -2.55 -20.37 -11.05
CA ILE A 180 -2.69 -20.78 -12.46
C ILE A 180 -1.76 -20.04 -13.42
N GLY A 181 -1.24 -18.87 -13.02
CA GLY A 181 -0.39 -18.00 -13.84
C GLY A 181 1.03 -18.51 -14.10
N LYS A 182 1.48 -19.57 -13.39
CA LYS A 182 2.84 -20.16 -13.44
C LYS A 182 3.93 -19.08 -13.21
N PRO A 183 4.43 -18.93 -11.97
CA PRO A 183 5.28 -17.79 -11.65
C PRO A 183 6.58 -17.84 -12.43
N ALA A 184 7.04 -16.68 -12.91
CA ALA A 184 8.33 -16.55 -13.58
C ALA A 184 9.49 -16.91 -12.63
N ALA A 185 9.26 -16.76 -11.32
CA ALA A 185 10.17 -17.18 -10.26
C ALA A 185 9.88 -18.63 -9.83
N LYS A 186 10.93 -19.46 -9.71
CA LYS A 186 10.84 -20.73 -8.96
C LYS A 186 10.86 -20.41 -7.47
N PHE A 187 9.81 -20.80 -6.77
CA PHE A 187 9.71 -20.72 -5.31
C PHE A 187 10.25 -21.98 -4.65
#